data_AF-A0A535NFF0-F1
#
_entry.id   AF-A0A535NFF0-F1
#
_cell.length_a   1.000
_cell.length_b   1.000
_cell.length_c   1.000
_cell.angle_alpha   90.00
_cell.angle_beta   90.00
_cell.angle_gamma   90.00
#
_symmetry.space_group_name_H-M   'P 1'
#
loop_
_entity.id
_entity.type
_entity.pdbx_description
1 polymer ?
#
loop_
_entity_poly.entity_id
_entity_poly.type
_entity_poly.pdbx_seq_one_letter_code
_entity_poly.pdbx_strand_id
1 'polypeptide(L)'
;MPGALGRRTAPVPLPLSRRAVRHQRRECGRTATEAPARVRAPHRRHDALRPEPLHRGNLVGRRLSAAYDWFDERTAIRSLLRKGLYEAVPVRGAWFYTLGSATLVLIILQLITGIFLTLLFVPSVTEAWQSLNYLKEHDAFGSIVRGIHLWSAYILLFVIGLHMVRTFF
;
A
#
# COMPACT_ATOMS: atom_id res chain seq x y z
N MET A 1 60.18 -47.93 -14.70
CA MET A 1 59.77 -46.93 -15.72
C MET A 1 58.25 -46.75 -15.65
N PRO A 2 57.73 -45.51 -15.70
CA PRO A 2 56.52 -45.06 -15.02
C PRO A 2 55.28 -44.94 -15.94
N GLY A 3 54.08 -44.80 -15.35
CA GLY A 3 52.91 -44.21 -16.00
C GLY A 3 51.60 -44.94 -15.69
N ALA A 4 50.44 -44.32 -15.50
CA ALA A 4 50.06 -42.92 -15.37
C ALA A 4 48.62 -42.92 -14.82
N LEU A 5 48.30 -41.95 -13.97
CA LEU A 5 46.96 -41.70 -13.43
C LEU A 5 45.97 -41.38 -14.56
N GLY A 6 44.81 -42.04 -14.56
CA GLY A 6 43.72 -41.78 -15.51
C GLY A 6 42.36 -41.75 -14.84
N ARG A 7 42.08 -40.69 -14.06
CA ARG A 7 40.73 -40.38 -13.57
C ARG A 7 39.84 -40.03 -14.77
N ARG A 8 38.93 -40.92 -15.15
CA ARG A 8 37.88 -40.66 -16.16
C ARG A 8 36.77 -39.81 -15.51
N THR A 9 36.71 -38.54 -15.86
CA THR A 9 35.57 -37.66 -15.54
C THR A 9 34.46 -37.92 -16.55
N ALA A 10 33.32 -38.45 -16.08
CA ALA A 10 32.12 -38.60 -16.89
C ALA A 10 31.49 -37.22 -17.18
N PRO A 11 31.10 -36.91 -18.43
CA PRO A 11 30.44 -35.66 -18.74
C PRO A 11 29.00 -35.65 -18.18
N VAL A 12 28.73 -34.68 -17.30
CA VAL A 12 27.40 -34.41 -16.73
C VAL A 12 26.54 -33.69 -17.77
N PRO A 13 25.35 -34.23 -18.15
CA PRO A 13 24.48 -33.56 -19.11
C PRO A 13 23.77 -32.38 -18.45
N LEU A 14 24.10 -31.16 -18.88
CA LEU A 14 23.38 -29.94 -18.50
C LEU A 14 22.27 -29.65 -19.53
N PRO A 15 21.05 -29.29 -19.08
CA PRO A 15 19.97 -28.88 -19.97
C PRO A 15 20.26 -27.49 -20.57
N LEU A 16 20.64 -27.46 -21.85
CA LEU A 16 20.79 -26.22 -22.60
C LEU A 16 19.42 -25.71 -23.07
N SER A 17 19.13 -24.45 -22.78
CA SER A 17 17.92 -23.78 -23.26
C SER A 17 17.99 -23.58 -24.77
N ARG A 18 17.08 -24.22 -25.50
CA ARG A 18 16.91 -24.02 -26.95
C ARG A 18 16.23 -22.68 -27.20
N ARG A 19 16.99 -21.58 -27.14
CA ARG A 19 16.59 -20.33 -27.78
C ARG A 19 17.13 -20.31 -29.20
N ALA A 20 16.19 -20.41 -30.13
CA ALA A 20 16.40 -20.44 -31.57
C ALA A 20 17.29 -19.28 -32.05
N VAL A 21 18.53 -19.61 -32.42
CA VAL A 21 19.39 -18.75 -33.22
C VAL A 21 18.81 -18.74 -34.63
N ARG A 22 17.96 -17.74 -34.88
CA ARG A 22 17.35 -17.51 -36.19
C ARG A 22 18.41 -16.97 -37.14
N HIS A 23 18.70 -17.80 -38.13
CA HIS A 23 19.55 -17.61 -39.29
C HIS A 23 19.21 -16.29 -40.02
N GLN A 24 20.07 -15.26 -39.91
CA GLN A 24 20.03 -14.09 -40.79
C GLN A 24 21.34 -14.05 -41.59
N ARG A 25 21.35 -14.80 -42.69
CA ARG A 25 22.39 -14.79 -43.71
C ARG A 25 21.80 -14.14 -44.96
N ARG A 26 22.23 -12.91 -45.24
CA ARG A 26 22.12 -12.08 -46.47
C ARG A 26 22.54 -10.68 -46.01
N GLU A 27 23.55 -9.98 -46.50
CA GLU A 27 24.33 -10.04 -47.74
C GLU A 27 25.70 -9.38 -47.47
N CYS A 28 26.72 -9.85 -48.18
CA CYS A 28 28.04 -9.23 -48.25
C CYS A 28 28.05 -8.31 -49.48
N GLY A 29 28.20 -7.01 -49.26
CA GLY A 29 28.47 -6.01 -50.29
C GLY A 29 29.41 -4.96 -49.70
N ARG A 30 30.70 -5.08 -50.04
CA ARG A 30 31.73 -4.11 -49.66
C ARG A 30 31.62 -2.85 -50.51
N THR A 31 31.80 -1.68 -49.89
CA THR A 31 32.64 -0.60 -50.42
C THR A 31 33.26 0.18 -49.25
N ALA A 32 34.56 0.44 -49.37
CA ALA A 32 35.37 1.18 -48.40
C ALA A 32 35.55 2.61 -48.91
N THR A 33 35.30 3.59 -48.04
CA THR A 33 36.01 4.88 -47.97
C THR A 33 35.76 5.51 -46.61
N GLU A 34 36.82 6.08 -46.06
CA GLU A 34 37.00 6.57 -44.68
C GLU A 34 36.27 7.88 -44.38
N ALA A 35 35.93 8.09 -43.09
CA ALA A 35 36.06 9.40 -42.43
C ALA A 35 36.09 9.21 -40.90
N PRO A 36 37.06 9.79 -40.16
CA PRO A 36 37.25 9.52 -38.74
C PRO A 36 36.26 10.30 -37.85
N ALA A 37 36.02 9.70 -36.68
CA ALA A 37 35.15 10.18 -35.62
C ALA A 37 35.41 11.64 -35.22
N ARG A 38 34.36 12.47 -35.29
CA ARG A 38 34.39 13.83 -34.75
C ARG A 38 34.18 13.77 -33.23
N VAL A 39 35.28 13.92 -32.49
CA VAL A 39 35.27 14.17 -31.04
C VAL A 39 34.46 15.44 -30.78
N ARG A 40 33.30 15.30 -30.15
CA ARG A 40 32.45 16.42 -29.72
C ARG A 40 33.00 16.98 -28.41
N ALA A 41 33.46 18.22 -28.43
CA ALA A 41 33.96 18.92 -27.26
C ALA A 41 32.91 19.00 -26.14
N PRO A 42 33.32 18.96 -24.86
CA PRO A 42 32.40 19.11 -23.74
C PRO A 42 31.93 20.56 -23.64
N HIS A 43 30.62 20.75 -23.72
CA HIS A 43 29.97 22.04 -23.51
C HIS A 43 30.05 22.38 -22.01
N ARG A 44 31.10 23.09 -21.57
CA ARG A 44 31.12 23.75 -20.25
C ARG A 44 30.10 24.89 -20.28
N ARG A 45 28.87 24.61 -19.87
CA ARG A 45 27.93 25.66 -19.46
C ARG A 45 28.23 26.01 -18.02
N HIS A 46 28.76 27.21 -17.82
CA HIS A 46 28.56 27.95 -16.58
C HIS A 46 27.07 28.30 -16.48
N ASP A 47 26.27 27.35 -15.98
CA ASP A 47 24.94 27.69 -15.50
C ASP A 47 25.10 28.35 -14.14
N ALA A 48 24.86 29.66 -14.17
CA ALA A 48 24.76 30.58 -13.07
C ALA A 48 24.18 29.94 -11.79
N LEU A 49 24.80 30.27 -10.66
CA LEU A 49 24.11 30.33 -9.37
C LEU A 49 22.83 31.15 -9.56
N ARG A 50 21.72 30.47 -9.86
CA ARG A 50 20.39 30.99 -9.59
C ARG A 50 20.16 30.75 -8.11
N PRO A 51 20.01 31.79 -7.26
CA PRO A 51 19.43 31.57 -5.96
C PRO A 51 18.02 31.04 -6.20
N GLU A 52 17.79 29.78 -5.82
CA GLU A 52 16.46 29.19 -5.71
C GLU A 52 15.54 30.19 -5.00
N PRO A 53 14.37 30.54 -5.55
CA PRO A 53 13.45 31.42 -4.86
C PRO A 53 13.08 30.74 -3.55
N LEU A 54 13.51 31.33 -2.44
CA LEU A 54 13.13 30.95 -1.07
C LEU A 54 11.61 30.82 -1.05
N HIS A 55 11.13 29.59 -1.16
CA HIS A 55 9.73 29.24 -1.03
C HIS A 55 9.33 29.74 0.35
N ARG A 56 8.69 30.91 0.39
CA ARG A 56 8.21 31.57 1.62
C ARG A 56 7.00 30.80 2.10
N GLY A 57 7.23 29.53 2.43
CA GLY A 57 6.29 28.65 3.08
C GLY A 57 5.87 29.33 4.37
N ASN A 58 4.56 29.43 4.54
CA ASN A 58 3.89 29.67 5.81
C ASN A 58 4.72 29.10 6.98
N LEU A 59 5.24 29.99 7.85
CA LEU A 59 6.07 29.64 9.01
C LEU A 59 5.38 28.59 9.90
N VAL A 60 4.04 28.64 9.95
CA VAL A 60 3.17 27.67 10.62
C VAL A 60 3.27 26.28 9.97
N GLY A 61 3.21 26.20 8.63
CA GLY A 61 3.35 24.94 7.89
C GLY A 61 4.70 24.27 8.14
N ARG A 62 5.78 25.07 8.20
CA ARG A 62 7.14 24.57 8.47
C ARG A 62 7.34 24.07 9.90
N ARG A 63 6.63 24.64 10.88
CA ARG A 63 6.63 24.18 12.27
C ARG A 63 5.79 22.92 12.45
N LEU A 64 4.62 22.87 11.79
CA LEU A 64 3.79 21.67 11.76
C LEU A 64 4.55 20.51 11.11
N SER A 65 5.17 20.71 9.94
CA SER A 65 5.95 19.67 9.28
C SER A 65 7.12 19.20 10.14
N ALA A 66 7.87 20.11 10.78
CA ALA A 66 8.96 19.73 11.68
C ALA A 66 8.47 18.92 12.91
N ALA A 67 7.31 19.25 13.46
CA ALA A 67 6.70 18.47 14.55
C ALA A 67 6.22 17.10 14.07
N TYR A 68 5.63 17.02 12.87
CA TYR A 68 5.24 15.76 12.23
C TYR A 68 6.45 14.88 11.91
N ASP A 69 7.52 15.45 11.36
CA ASP A 69 8.74 14.72 11.00
C ASP A 69 9.44 14.17 12.25
N TRP A 70 9.54 14.96 13.32
CA TRP A 70 10.04 14.50 14.62
C TRP A 70 9.20 13.38 15.23
N PHE A 71 7.87 13.44 15.05
CA PHE A 71 6.96 12.41 15.54
C PHE A 71 7.06 11.12 14.71
N ASP A 72 7.18 11.24 13.39
CA ASP A 72 7.37 10.12 12.47
C ASP A 72 8.71 9.42 12.73
N GLU A 73 9.78 10.16 13.03
CA GLU A 73 11.09 9.59 13.36
C GLU A 73 11.04 8.71 14.62
N ARG A 74 10.16 9.03 15.59
CA ARG A 74 9.99 8.26 16.83
C ARG A 74 9.07 7.05 16.70
N THR A 75 8.03 7.18 15.89
CA THR A 75 6.95 6.18 15.81
C THR A 75 7.05 5.31 14.56
N ALA A 76 7.88 5.69 13.59
CA ALA A 76 7.99 5.09 12.25
C ALA A 76 6.62 4.88 11.59
N ILE A 77 5.65 5.74 11.92
CA ILE A 77 4.24 5.61 11.54
C ILE A 77 4.09 5.57 10.02
N ARG A 78 4.81 6.43 9.30
CA ARG A 78 4.78 6.46 7.84
C ARG A 78 5.31 5.18 7.21
N SER A 79 6.32 4.57 7.81
CA SER A 79 6.88 3.29 7.34
C SER A 79 5.88 2.16 7.54
N LEU A 80 5.25 2.08 8.72
CA LEU A 80 4.21 1.09 9.02
C LEU A 80 2.98 1.27 8.11
N LEU A 81 2.46 2.49 7.97
CA LEU A 81 1.32 2.76 7.10
C LEU A 81 1.65 2.43 5.65
N ARG A 82 2.83 2.82 5.15
CA ARG A 82 3.19 2.53 3.77
C ARG A 82 3.30 1.04 3.51
N LYS A 83 3.92 0.30 4.44
CA LYS A 83 4.04 -1.14 4.36
C LYS A 83 2.68 -1.84 4.50
N GLY A 84 1.79 -1.34 5.35
CA GLY A 84 0.44 -1.90 5.52
C GLY A 84 -0.50 -1.64 4.34
N LEU A 85 -0.49 -0.42 3.77
CA LEU A 85 -1.42 -0.02 2.71
C LEU A 85 -0.94 -0.36 1.29
N TYR A 86 0.37 -0.41 1.04
CA TYR A 86 0.92 -0.56 -0.32
C TYR A 86 1.61 -1.91 -0.57
N GLU A 87 1.42 -2.90 0.31
CA GLU A 87 1.86 -4.27 0.02
C GLU A 87 0.99 -4.88 -1.08
N ALA A 88 1.63 -5.51 -2.08
CA ALA A 88 0.91 -6.06 -3.22
C ALA A 88 0.10 -7.30 -2.81
N VAL A 89 -1.23 -7.22 -2.95
CA VAL A 89 -2.13 -8.35 -2.67
C VAL A 89 -2.14 -9.31 -3.86
N PRO A 90 -2.07 -10.65 -3.64
CA PRO A 90 -2.16 -11.63 -4.71
C PRO A 90 -3.51 -11.53 -5.47
N VAL A 91 -3.45 -11.61 -6.80
CA VAL A 91 -4.61 -11.38 -7.70
C VAL A 91 -5.67 -12.48 -7.59
N ARG A 92 -5.28 -13.72 -7.26
CA ARG A 92 -6.22 -14.85 -7.09
C ARG A 92 -6.74 -14.88 -5.66
N GLY A 93 -8.07 -14.85 -5.49
CA GLY A 93 -8.74 -14.87 -4.18
C GLY A 93 -8.88 -13.51 -3.48
N ALA A 94 -8.57 -12.40 -4.18
CA ALA A 94 -8.50 -11.05 -3.62
C ALA A 94 -9.75 -10.60 -2.84
N TRP A 95 -10.95 -11.08 -3.20
CA TRP A 95 -12.20 -10.74 -2.50
C TRP A 95 -12.20 -11.13 -1.03
N PHE A 96 -11.64 -12.28 -0.67
CA PHE A 96 -11.60 -12.68 0.74
C PHE A 96 -10.53 -11.91 1.55
N TYR A 97 -9.54 -11.31 0.88
CA TYR A 97 -8.56 -10.45 1.52
C TYR A 97 -9.16 -9.10 1.94
N THR A 98 -10.31 -8.68 1.38
CA THR A 98 -10.98 -7.42 1.78
C THR A 98 -11.80 -7.57 3.06
N LEU A 99 -12.04 -8.79 3.55
CA LEU A 99 -12.82 -9.01 4.77
C LEU A 99 -12.18 -8.38 6.01
N GLY A 100 -10.85 -8.33 6.07
CA GLY A 100 -10.13 -7.67 7.16
C GLY A 100 -10.34 -6.16 7.15
N SER A 101 -10.17 -5.51 6.00
CA SER A 101 -10.40 -4.07 5.87
C SER A 101 -11.89 -3.70 6.01
N ALA A 102 -12.80 -4.55 5.54
CA ALA A 102 -14.23 -4.41 5.78
C ALA A 102 -14.58 -4.46 7.27
N THR A 103 -13.97 -5.39 8.03
CA THR A 103 -14.11 -5.46 9.49
C THR A 103 -13.63 -4.17 10.16
N LEU A 104 -12.46 -3.66 9.77
CA LEU A 104 -11.93 -2.41 10.32
C LEU A 104 -12.86 -1.22 10.05
N VAL A 105 -13.38 -1.10 8.83
CA VAL A 105 -14.34 -0.04 8.47
C VAL A 105 -15.62 -0.14 9.31
N LEU A 106 -16.16 -1.35 9.51
CA LEU A 106 -17.34 -1.56 10.34
C LEU A 106 -17.09 -1.24 11.81
N ILE A 107 -15.90 -1.55 12.36
CA ILE A 107 -15.52 -1.16 13.73
C ILE A 107 -15.47 0.37 13.86
N ILE A 108 -14.86 1.06 12.90
CA ILE A 108 -14.81 2.54 12.91
C ILE A 108 -16.22 3.12 12.81
N LEU A 109 -17.06 2.58 11.92
CA LEU A 109 -18.46 2.99 11.80
C LEU A 109 -19.22 2.77 13.12
N GLN A 110 -19.01 1.64 13.80
CA GLN A 110 -19.61 1.33 15.09
C GLN A 110 -19.17 2.31 16.18
N LEU A 111 -17.87 2.66 16.21
CA LEU A 111 -17.32 3.62 17.18
C LEU A 111 -17.91 5.01 16.97
N ILE A 112 -17.91 5.51 15.74
CA ILE A 112 -18.43 6.86 15.43
C ILE A 112 -19.92 6.94 15.77
N THR A 113 -20.72 5.98 15.32
CA THR A 113 -22.16 5.95 15.62
C THR A 113 -22.43 5.74 17.10
N GLY A 114 -21.61 4.94 17.79
CA GLY A 114 -21.69 4.73 19.23
C GLY A 114 -21.44 6.01 20.03
N ILE A 115 -20.42 6.78 19.64
CA ILE A 115 -20.13 8.09 20.25
C ILE A 115 -21.35 9.00 20.10
N PHE A 116 -21.93 9.12 18.90
CA PHE A 116 -23.14 9.92 18.71
C PHE A 116 -24.31 9.46 19.59
N LEU A 117 -24.55 8.15 19.71
CA LEU A 117 -25.60 7.65 20.59
C LEU A 117 -25.35 7.95 22.06
N THR A 118 -24.10 7.86 22.54
CA THR A 118 -23.78 8.20 23.93
C THR A 118 -23.95 9.68 24.24
N LEU A 119 -23.81 10.56 23.24
CA LEU A 119 -24.06 12.00 23.40
C LEU A 119 -25.55 12.35 23.48
N LEU A 120 -26.42 11.49 22.94
CA LEU A 120 -27.87 11.71 22.88
C LEU A 120 -28.63 10.88 23.93
N PHE A 121 -28.00 9.85 24.50
CA PHE A 121 -28.61 8.93 25.47
C PHE A 121 -28.40 9.41 26.92
N VAL A 122 -29.43 9.26 27.76
CA VAL A 122 -29.35 9.54 29.21
C VAL A 122 -29.18 8.23 29.97
N PRO A 123 -27.99 7.95 30.55
CA PRO A 123 -27.73 6.72 31.31
C PRO A 123 -28.32 6.81 32.74
N SER A 124 -29.64 6.82 32.87
CA SER A 124 -30.37 6.81 34.15
C SER A 124 -31.31 5.62 34.25
N VAL A 125 -31.43 5.02 35.43
CA VAL A 125 -32.35 3.89 35.67
C VAL A 125 -33.81 4.32 35.51
N THR A 126 -34.13 5.59 35.79
CA THR A 126 -35.50 6.13 35.67
C THR A 126 -35.82 6.62 34.26
N GLU A 127 -34.85 7.22 33.57
CA GLU A 127 -35.07 7.93 32.29
C GLU A 127 -34.54 7.18 31.05
N ALA A 128 -33.83 6.07 31.20
CA ALA A 128 -33.19 5.37 30.06
C ALA A 128 -34.21 4.95 28.99
N TRP A 129 -35.38 4.46 29.41
CA TRP A 129 -36.41 4.07 28.45
C TRP A 129 -37.03 5.27 27.73
N GLN A 130 -37.32 6.34 28.47
CA GLN A 130 -37.92 7.55 27.88
C GLN A 130 -36.97 8.23 26.90
N SER A 131 -35.68 8.35 27.25
CA SER A 131 -34.66 8.93 26.36
C SER A 131 -34.47 8.11 25.08
N LEU A 132 -34.45 6.77 25.18
CA LEU A 132 -34.40 5.90 24.00
C LEU A 132 -35.64 6.02 23.12
N ASN A 133 -36.83 6.09 23.71
CA ASN A 133 -38.06 6.20 22.96
C ASN A 133 -38.16 7.57 22.26
N TYR A 134 -37.73 8.63 22.94
CA TYR A 134 -37.62 9.97 22.35
C TYR A 134 -36.65 9.98 21.15
N LEU A 135 -35.48 9.34 21.30
CA LEU A 135 -34.49 9.24 20.22
C LEU A 135 -35.02 8.47 19.01
N LYS A 136 -35.91 7.49 19.20
CA LYS A 136 -36.50 6.70 18.11
C LYS A 136 -37.61 7.45 17.39
N GLU A 137 -38.50 8.10 18.12
CA GLU A 137 -39.78 8.60 17.59
C GLU A 137 -39.76 10.10 17.29
N HIS A 138 -38.92 10.88 17.98
CA HIS A 138 -38.94 12.35 17.92
C HIS A 138 -37.66 12.97 17.36
N ASP A 139 -36.54 12.25 17.36
CA ASP A 139 -35.29 12.70 16.73
C ASP A 139 -34.98 11.88 15.46
N ALA A 140 -35.16 12.52 14.29
CA ALA A 140 -34.87 11.89 13.00
C ALA A 140 -33.38 11.50 12.86
N PHE A 141 -32.46 12.31 13.38
CA PHE A 141 -31.02 12.02 13.29
C PHE A 141 -30.66 10.85 14.20
N GLY A 142 -31.09 10.91 15.46
CA GLY A 142 -30.93 9.83 16.44
C GLY A 142 -31.48 8.49 15.95
N SER A 143 -32.67 8.49 15.35
CA SER A 143 -33.31 7.29 14.81
C SER A 143 -32.49 6.66 13.67
N ILE A 144 -31.99 7.48 12.73
CA ILE A 144 -31.12 7.03 11.63
C ILE A 144 -29.80 6.49 12.18
N VAL A 145 -29.11 7.25 13.04
CA VAL A 145 -27.81 6.83 13.62
C VAL A 145 -27.96 5.54 14.42
N ARG A 146 -29.04 5.40 15.20
CA ARG A 146 -29.37 4.17 15.93
C ARG A 146 -29.61 3.01 14.98
N GLY A 147 -30.34 3.23 13.89
CA GLY A 147 -30.55 2.24 12.84
C GLY A 147 -29.21 1.77 12.26
N ILE A 148 -28.35 2.71 11.83
CA ILE A 148 -27.03 2.40 11.29
C ILE A 148 -26.19 1.64 12.33
N HIS A 149 -26.18 2.06 13.59
CA HIS A 149 -25.42 1.40 14.67
C HIS A 149 -25.88 -0.05 14.88
N LEU A 150 -27.19 -0.30 14.87
CA LEU A 150 -27.76 -1.64 15.08
C LEU A 150 -27.47 -2.57 13.88
N TRP A 151 -27.73 -2.11 12.65
CA TRP A 151 -27.47 -2.89 11.45
C TRP A 151 -25.97 -3.14 11.25
N SER A 152 -25.12 -2.14 11.53
CA SER A 152 -23.66 -2.28 11.45
C SER A 152 -23.14 -3.32 12.43
N ALA A 153 -23.71 -3.42 13.64
CA ALA A 153 -23.31 -4.43 14.62
C ALA A 153 -23.58 -5.86 14.11
N TYR A 154 -24.74 -6.10 13.48
CA TYR A 154 -25.05 -7.41 12.90
C TYR A 154 -24.13 -7.76 11.73
N ILE A 155 -23.87 -6.80 10.84
CA ILE A 155 -22.97 -6.99 9.71
C ILE A 155 -21.53 -7.21 10.22
N LEU A 156 -21.09 -6.47 11.23
CA LEU A 156 -19.77 -6.63 11.85
C LEU A 156 -19.58 -8.04 12.39
N LEU A 157 -20.54 -8.57 13.16
CA LEU A 157 -20.47 -9.93 13.70
C LEU A 157 -20.41 -11.00 12.60
N PHE A 158 -21.13 -10.80 11.48
CA PHE A 158 -21.07 -11.70 10.34
C PHE A 158 -19.71 -11.63 9.61
N VAL A 159 -19.25 -10.41 9.29
CA VAL A 159 -18.02 -10.18 8.54
C VAL A 159 -16.79 -10.59 9.34
N ILE A 160 -16.75 -10.31 10.65
CA ILE A 160 -15.63 -10.76 11.50
C ILE A 160 -15.60 -12.29 11.60
N GLY A 161 -16.76 -12.95 11.68
CA GLY A 161 -16.84 -14.41 11.64
C GLY A 161 -16.26 -14.98 10.34
N LEU A 162 -16.67 -14.41 9.20
CA LEU A 162 -16.14 -14.81 7.89
C LEU A 162 -14.63 -14.50 7.74
N HIS A 163 -14.18 -13.38 8.30
CA HIS A 163 -12.76 -13.02 8.33
C HIS A 163 -11.93 -14.03 9.14
N MET A 164 -12.46 -14.49 10.29
CA MET A 164 -11.80 -15.52 11.11
C MET A 164 -11.74 -16.85 10.37
N VAL A 165 -12.85 -17.32 9.79
CA VAL A 165 -12.87 -18.58 9.03
C VAL A 165 -11.78 -18.58 7.95
N ARG A 166 -11.71 -17.53 7.14
CA ARG A 166 -10.68 -17.43 6.08
C ARG A 166 -9.25 -17.24 6.61
N THR A 167 -9.08 -16.74 7.83
CA THR A 167 -7.74 -16.55 8.40
C THR A 167 -7.17 -17.86 8.93
N PHE A 168 -8.04 -18.77 9.38
CA PHE A 168 -7.64 -20.06 9.96
C PHE A 168 -7.77 -21.25 8.99
N PHE A 169 -8.60 -21.14 7.94
CA PHE A 169 -8.86 -22.19 6.94
C PHE A 169 -8.62 -21.65 5.52
#